data_AF-A0A966JFZ1-F1
#
_entry.id   AF-A0A966JFZ1-F1
#
_cell.length_a   1.000
_cell.length_b   1.000
_cell.length_c   1.000
_cell.angle_alpha   90.00
_cell.angle_beta   90.00
_cell.angle_gamma   90.00
#
_symmetry.space_group_name_H-M   'P 1'
#
loop_
_entity.id
_entity.type
_entity.pdbx_description
1 polymer ?
#
loop_
_entity_poly.entity_id
_entity_poly.type
_entity_poly.pdbx_seq_one_letter_code
_entity_poly.pdbx_strand_id
1 'polypeptide(L)'
;MNRREAVGAIRSALRSGEVSLGSWIQFRDGSTAEIMGAAGYDWVAVDMEHGSISVSDLPDIFRALELGGTLPLVRLAEGSSREARSALDAGAGGVIIPMIESAEQLAALRDITRWPPAGRRGVGFARANLFGSRFDDYAAEAQAPMLVAMIETSAGVEGLPEIVGVDGL
;
A
#
# COMPACT_ATOMS: atom_id res chain seq x y z
N MET A 1 2.47 -11.62 9.57
CA MET A 1 1.63 -12.22 8.50
C MET A 1 2.42 -12.44 7.20
N ASN A 2 1.87 -13.19 6.24
CA ASN A 2 2.36 -13.23 4.84
C ASN A 2 1.59 -12.20 4.00
N ARG A 3 2.19 -11.03 3.75
CA ARG A 3 1.52 -9.92 3.04
C ARG A 3 1.16 -10.28 1.61
N ARG A 4 2.02 -11.03 0.90
CA ARG A 4 1.76 -11.48 -0.48
C ARG A 4 0.49 -12.33 -0.58
N GLU A 5 0.28 -13.25 0.35
CA GLU A 5 -0.94 -14.07 0.40
C GLU A 5 -2.18 -13.21 0.67
N ALA A 6 -2.11 -12.27 1.62
CA ALA A 6 -3.21 -11.35 1.92
C ALA A 6 -3.58 -10.47 0.71
N VAL A 7 -2.58 -9.91 0.02
CA VAL A 7 -2.80 -9.18 -1.25
C VAL A 7 -3.46 -10.06 -2.31
N GLY A 8 -3.02 -11.32 -2.42
CA GLY A 8 -3.62 -12.30 -3.33
C GLY A 8 -5.09 -12.59 -3.02
N ALA A 9 -5.42 -12.78 -1.74
CA ALA A 9 -6.78 -13.01 -1.27
C ALA A 9 -7.70 -11.81 -1.56
N ILE A 10 -7.26 -10.59 -1.24
CA ILE A 10 -8.02 -9.35 -1.53
C ILE A 10 -8.27 -9.22 -3.04
N ARG A 11 -7.24 -9.41 -3.88
CA ARG A 11 -7.41 -9.36 -5.33
C ARG A 11 -8.37 -10.41 -5.85
N SER A 12 -8.32 -11.62 -5.30
CA SER A 12 -9.24 -12.71 -5.67
C SER A 12 -10.68 -12.35 -5.34
N ALA A 13 -10.92 -11.88 -4.11
CA ALA A 13 -12.23 -11.45 -3.65
C ALA A 13 -12.82 -10.37 -4.57
N LEU A 14 -12.07 -9.29 -4.81
CA LEU A 14 -12.50 -8.18 -5.67
C LEU A 14 -12.81 -8.63 -7.11
N ARG A 15 -12.00 -9.53 -7.70
CA ARG A 15 -12.25 -10.08 -9.04
C ARG A 15 -13.47 -10.99 -9.12
N SER A 16 -13.81 -11.64 -8.01
CA SER A 16 -15.01 -12.48 -7.91
C SER A 16 -16.28 -11.71 -7.53
N GLY A 17 -16.18 -10.39 -7.32
CA GLY A 17 -17.29 -9.56 -6.84
C GLY A 17 -17.59 -9.72 -5.35
N GLU A 18 -16.71 -10.37 -4.60
CA GLU A 18 -16.76 -10.44 -3.13
C GLU A 18 -16.20 -9.16 -2.51
N VAL A 19 -16.53 -8.94 -1.23
CA VAL A 19 -16.14 -7.76 -0.48
C VAL A 19 -14.81 -7.98 0.21
N SER A 20 -13.95 -6.95 0.19
CA SER A 20 -12.87 -6.82 1.16
C SER A 20 -13.16 -5.67 2.12
N LEU A 21 -13.16 -5.94 3.42
CA LEU A 21 -13.49 -4.98 4.47
C LEU A 21 -12.21 -4.39 5.07
N GLY A 22 -12.08 -3.06 4.99
CA GLY A 22 -10.96 -2.34 5.59
C GLY A 22 -11.36 -1.21 6.52
N SER A 23 -10.36 -0.64 7.18
CA SER A 23 -10.51 0.51 8.09
C SER A 23 -9.33 1.48 8.00
N TRP A 24 -9.35 2.52 8.83
CA TRP A 24 -8.41 3.64 8.80
C TRP A 24 -7.80 3.95 10.17
N ILE A 25 -6.55 4.38 10.18
CA ILE A 25 -5.86 4.92 11.35
C ILE A 25 -5.29 6.30 11.01
N GLN A 26 -5.65 7.30 11.83
CA GLN A 26 -5.15 8.68 11.74
C GLN A 26 -4.38 9.13 13.00
N PHE A 27 -4.36 8.29 14.04
CA PHE A 27 -3.68 8.58 15.31
C PHE A 27 -2.39 7.76 15.42
N ARG A 28 -1.30 8.43 15.81
CA ARG A 28 0.01 7.79 16.02
C ARG A 28 0.07 7.08 17.38
N ASP A 29 -0.69 6.01 17.54
CA ASP A 29 -0.75 5.20 18.77
C ASP A 29 -0.66 3.69 18.49
N GLY A 30 0.31 3.04 19.12
CA GLY A 30 0.54 1.60 18.94
C GLY A 30 -0.58 0.73 19.50
N SER A 31 -1.19 1.14 20.62
CA SER A 31 -2.29 0.40 21.25
C SER A 31 -3.50 0.34 20.32
N THR A 32 -3.82 1.47 19.68
CA THR A 32 -4.86 1.57 18.66
C THR A 32 -4.55 0.67 17.47
N ALA A 33 -3.30 0.64 16.99
CA ALA A 33 -2.89 -0.24 15.90
C ALA A 33 -3.02 -1.74 16.26
N GLU A 34 -2.72 -2.15 17.49
CA GLU A 34 -2.91 -3.53 17.94
C GLU A 34 -4.39 -3.92 17.98
N ILE A 35 -5.25 -3.06 18.53
CA ILE A 35 -6.71 -3.27 18.58
C ILE A 35 -7.26 -3.40 17.16
N MET A 36 -6.88 -2.49 16.27
CA MET A 36 -7.32 -2.50 14.87
C MET A 36 -6.79 -3.72 14.12
N GLY A 37 -5.55 -4.13 14.39
CA GLY A 37 -4.95 -5.31 13.80
C GLY A 37 -5.68 -6.60 14.15
N ALA A 38 -6.25 -6.69 15.36
CA ALA A 38 -7.01 -7.84 15.83
C ALA A 38 -8.52 -7.76 15.55
N ALA A 39 -9.02 -6.67 14.97
CA ALA A 39 -10.45 -6.42 14.77
C ALA A 39 -11.07 -7.20 13.60
N GLY A 40 -10.28 -7.96 12.84
CA GLY A 40 -10.76 -8.80 11.74
C GLY A 40 -10.93 -8.07 10.40
N TYR A 41 -10.24 -6.94 10.21
CA TYR A 41 -10.17 -6.27 8.91
C TYR A 41 -9.21 -7.00 7.97
N ASP A 42 -9.50 -7.02 6.67
CA ASP A 42 -8.57 -7.54 5.67
C ASP A 42 -7.35 -6.62 5.53
N TRP A 43 -7.60 -5.32 5.62
CA TRP A 43 -6.59 -4.27 5.52
C TRP A 43 -6.93 -3.06 6.38
N VAL A 44 -5.89 -2.35 6.83
CA VAL A 44 -6.04 -1.06 7.51
C VAL A 44 -5.11 -0.05 6.84
N ALA A 45 -5.69 1.07 6.42
CA ALA A 45 -4.95 2.18 5.83
C ALA A 45 -4.46 3.13 6.92
N VAL A 46 -3.15 3.35 6.95
CA VAL A 46 -2.51 4.37 7.77
C VAL A 46 -2.48 5.68 6.98
N ASP A 47 -3.02 6.74 7.56
CA ASP A 47 -3.21 8.02 6.88
C ASP A 47 -2.02 8.96 7.06
N MET A 48 -1.29 9.23 5.98
CA MET A 48 -0.27 10.29 5.98
C MET A 48 -0.75 11.60 5.34
N GLU A 49 -1.92 11.63 4.71
CA GLU A 49 -2.46 12.83 4.05
C GLU A 49 -3.23 13.72 5.03
N HIS A 50 -4.03 13.11 5.90
CA HIS A 50 -4.83 13.82 6.88
C HIS A 50 -4.54 13.30 8.28
N GLY A 51 -3.46 13.80 8.87
CA GLY A 51 -3.07 13.42 10.23
C GLY A 51 -1.69 13.90 10.61
N SER A 52 -1.16 13.33 11.68
CA SER A 52 0.20 13.60 12.17
C SER A 52 1.17 12.44 11.91
N ILE A 53 0.71 11.40 11.20
CA ILE A 53 1.51 10.21 10.93
C ILE A 53 2.47 10.50 9.77
N SER A 54 3.73 10.14 9.96
CA SER A 54 4.81 10.29 9.01
C SER A 54 5.48 8.93 8.72
N VAL A 55 6.37 8.90 7.72
CA VAL A 55 7.10 7.68 7.34
C VAL A 55 7.83 7.02 8.51
N SER A 56 8.35 7.80 9.47
CA SER A 56 9.07 7.25 10.63
C SER A 56 8.20 6.45 11.60
N ASP A 57 6.88 6.61 11.51
CA ASP A 57 5.91 6.01 12.44
C ASP A 57 5.38 4.68 11.91
N LEU A 58 5.41 4.53 10.59
CA LEU A 58 4.90 3.37 9.87
C LEU A 58 5.46 2.04 10.38
N PRO A 59 6.78 1.86 10.64
CA PRO A 59 7.30 0.54 10.99
C PRO A 59 6.66 -0.08 12.23
N ASP A 60 6.33 0.74 13.23
CA ASP A 60 5.75 0.29 14.50
C ASP A 60 4.25 0.05 14.37
N ILE A 61 3.53 0.95 13.71
CA ILE A 61 2.10 0.77 13.40
C ILE A 61 1.89 -0.49 12.56
N PHE A 62 2.68 -0.68 11.51
CA PHE A 62 2.58 -1.86 10.64
C PHE A 62 2.94 -3.15 11.37
N ARG A 63 3.90 -3.12 12.31
CA ARG A 63 4.22 -4.30 13.12
C ARG A 63 3.02 -4.73 13.95
N ALA A 64 2.32 -3.79 14.59
CA ALA A 64 1.11 -4.08 15.36
C ALA A 64 -0.01 -4.67 14.47
N LEU A 65 -0.27 -4.06 13.31
CA LEU A 65 -1.27 -4.57 12.34
C LEU A 65 -0.94 -5.98 11.85
N GLU A 66 0.32 -6.22 11.47
CA GLU A 66 0.78 -7.52 10.94
C GLU A 66 0.78 -8.65 12.00
N LEU A 67 0.95 -8.31 13.28
CA LEU A 67 0.83 -9.24 14.41
C LEU A 67 -0.62 -9.64 14.65
N GLY A 68 -1.58 -8.73 14.43
CA GLY A 68 -3.02 -9.02 14.46
C GLY A 68 -3.54 -9.74 13.22
N GLY A 69 -2.74 -9.83 12.16
CA GLY A 69 -3.10 -10.52 10.91
C GLY A 69 -3.73 -9.63 9.84
N THR A 70 -3.75 -8.31 10.04
CA THR A 70 -4.35 -7.33 9.12
C THR A 70 -3.29 -6.76 8.18
N LEU A 71 -3.59 -6.64 6.88
CA LEU A 71 -2.66 -6.08 5.89
C LEU A 71 -2.50 -4.56 6.11
N PRO A 72 -1.28 -4.05 6.38
CA PRO A 72 -1.06 -2.61 6.44
C PRO A 72 -1.05 -2.01 5.05
N LEU A 73 -1.95 -1.06 4.79
CA LEU A 73 -1.88 -0.14 3.65
C LEU A 73 -1.52 1.26 4.17
N VAL A 74 -1.14 2.14 3.26
CA VAL A 74 -0.83 3.53 3.58
C VAL A 74 -1.39 4.46 2.52
N ARG A 75 -2.12 5.49 2.94
CA ARG A 75 -2.41 6.61 2.07
C ARG A 75 -1.26 7.59 2.10
N LEU A 76 -0.69 7.85 0.93
CA LEU A 76 0.39 8.82 0.75
C LEU A 76 -0.14 10.23 0.92
N ALA A 77 0.68 11.15 1.42
CA ALA A 77 0.33 12.55 1.63
C ALA A 77 0.17 13.34 0.33
N GLU A 78 1.04 13.10 -0.64
CA GLU A 78 1.03 13.84 -1.92
C GLU A 78 1.15 12.92 -3.14
N GLY A 79 1.26 11.60 -2.92
CA GLY A 79 1.44 10.64 -4.00
C GLY A 79 2.80 10.72 -4.68
N SER A 80 3.85 11.18 -3.99
CA SER A 80 5.18 11.33 -4.61
C SER A 80 5.93 10.00 -4.72
N SER A 81 6.79 9.89 -5.73
CA SER A 81 7.67 8.72 -5.91
C SER A 81 8.55 8.42 -4.69
N ARG A 82 9.06 9.45 -4.01
CA ARG A 82 9.91 9.28 -2.83
C ARG A 82 9.12 8.69 -1.66
N GLU A 83 7.91 9.20 -1.46
CA GLU A 83 7.03 8.77 -0.39
C GLU A 83 6.58 7.33 -0.58
N ALA A 84 6.10 6.97 -1.79
CA ALA A 84 5.72 5.61 -2.13
C ALA A 84 6.83 4.59 -1.84
N ARG A 85 8.07 4.89 -2.26
CA ARG A 85 9.24 4.06 -1.98
C ARG A 85 9.48 3.91 -0.48
N SER A 86 9.48 5.02 0.24
CA SER A 86 9.81 5.04 1.67
C SER A 86 8.76 4.28 2.49
N ALA A 87 7.48 4.40 2.12
CA ALA A 87 6.38 3.70 2.79
C ALA A 87 6.41 2.19 2.52
N LEU A 88 6.75 1.77 1.29
CA LEU A 88 6.94 0.36 0.94
C LEU A 88 8.19 -0.24 1.59
N ASP A 89 9.27 0.52 1.74
CA ASP A 89 10.48 0.08 2.47
C ASP A 89 10.22 0.00 3.98
N ALA A 90 9.35 0.86 4.51
CA ALA A 90 8.77 0.74 5.85
C ALA A 90 7.80 -0.45 5.97
N GLY A 91 7.50 -1.15 4.88
CA GLY A 91 6.79 -2.44 4.87
C GLY A 91 5.28 -2.35 4.77
N ALA A 92 4.76 -1.30 4.11
CA ALA A 92 3.38 -1.30 3.63
C ALA A 92 3.16 -2.47 2.66
N GLY A 93 2.02 -3.14 2.75
CA GLY A 93 1.56 -4.13 1.76
C GLY A 93 1.07 -3.51 0.45
N GLY A 94 0.90 -2.19 0.45
CA GLY A 94 0.57 -1.40 -0.72
C GLY A 94 0.26 0.04 -0.37
N VAL A 95 0.02 0.84 -1.41
CA VAL A 95 -0.21 2.28 -1.28
C VAL A 95 -1.56 2.67 -1.85
N ILE A 96 -2.20 3.61 -1.17
CA ILE A 96 -3.35 4.36 -1.65
C ILE A 96 -2.81 5.74 -2.06
N ILE A 97 -3.05 6.13 -3.30
CA ILE A 97 -2.48 7.35 -3.86
C ILE A 97 -3.60 8.37 -4.09
N PRO A 98 -3.56 9.53 -3.40
CA PRO A 98 -4.52 10.61 -3.60
C PRO A 98 -4.31 11.28 -4.96
N MET A 99 -5.31 12.05 -5.40
CA MET A 99 -5.20 13.01 -6.51
C MET A 99 -4.66 12.38 -7.82
N ILE A 100 -5.17 11.21 -8.20
CA ILE A 100 -4.86 10.62 -9.52
C ILE A 100 -5.75 11.24 -10.59
N GLU A 101 -5.12 11.89 -11.57
CA GLU A 101 -5.81 12.65 -12.61
C GLU A 101 -5.53 12.15 -14.03
N SER A 102 -4.50 11.30 -14.23
CA SER A 102 -4.18 10.75 -15.56
C SER A 102 -3.60 9.34 -15.52
N ALA A 103 -3.69 8.64 -16.66
CA ALA A 103 -3.12 7.30 -16.83
C ALA A 103 -1.59 7.31 -16.73
N GLU A 104 -0.94 8.34 -17.26
CA GLU A 104 0.53 8.50 -17.21
C GLU A 104 1.02 8.68 -15.77
N GLN A 105 0.32 9.51 -14.99
CA GLN A 105 0.62 9.71 -13.57
C GLN A 105 0.53 8.37 -12.82
N LEU A 106 -0.57 7.64 -12.99
CA LEU A 106 -0.77 6.34 -12.34
C LEU A 106 0.28 5.31 -12.80
N ALA A 107 0.58 5.24 -14.10
CA ALA A 107 1.58 4.30 -14.63
C ALA A 107 2.99 4.58 -14.08
N ALA A 108 3.37 5.86 -13.99
CA ALA A 108 4.66 6.26 -13.42
C ALA A 108 4.78 5.87 -11.94
N LEU A 109 3.69 6.02 -11.17
CA LEU A 109 3.64 5.64 -9.76
C LEU A 109 3.59 4.12 -9.58
N ARG A 110 2.81 3.41 -10.40
CA ARG A 110 2.82 1.94 -10.44
C ARG A 110 4.25 1.43 -10.61
N ASP A 111 4.99 1.93 -11.59
CA ASP A 111 6.38 1.51 -11.81
C ASP A 111 7.26 1.73 -10.58
N ILE A 112 7.10 2.85 -9.88
CA ILE A 112 7.96 3.16 -8.72
C ILE A 112 7.58 2.41 -7.44
N THR A 113 6.43 1.74 -7.43
CA THR A 113 6.01 0.85 -6.33
C THR A 113 6.56 -0.57 -6.47
N ARG A 114 7.00 -0.97 -7.67
CA ARG A 114 7.41 -2.35 -8.00
C ARG A 114 8.91 -2.49 -8.21
N TRP A 115 9.51 -3.54 -7.66
CA TRP A 115 10.88 -3.91 -7.99
C TRP A 115 11.01 -4.39 -9.44
N PRO A 116 12.21 -4.33 -10.05
CA PRO A 116 12.48 -5.01 -11.30
C PRO A 116 12.18 -6.52 -11.19
N PRO A 117 11.72 -7.18 -12.27
CA PRO A 117 11.45 -6.61 -13.60
C PRO A 117 10.08 -5.93 -13.74
N ALA A 118 9.18 -6.01 -12.75
CA ALA A 118 7.82 -5.48 -12.86
C ALA A 118 7.71 -3.95 -12.75
N GLY A 119 8.78 -3.27 -12.32
CA GLY A 119 8.86 -1.82 -12.27
C GLY A 119 10.28 -1.29 -12.08
N ARG A 120 10.38 -0.09 -11.49
CA ARG A 120 11.60 0.72 -11.40
C ARG A 120 11.96 1.12 -9.97
N ARG A 121 11.30 0.54 -8.95
CA ARG A 121 11.65 0.76 -7.55
C ARG A 121 13.03 0.16 -7.25
N GLY A 122 13.91 0.93 -6.61
CA GLY A 122 15.23 0.43 -6.20
C GLY A 122 15.13 -0.75 -5.24
N VAL A 123 16.03 -1.72 -5.40
CA VAL A 123 16.17 -2.86 -4.49
C VAL A 123 17.02 -2.43 -3.31
N GLY A 124 16.55 -2.72 -2.09
CA GLY A 124 17.23 -2.33 -0.86
C GLY A 124 16.91 -3.27 0.30
N PHE A 125 17.74 -3.21 1.34
CA PHE A 125 17.48 -3.88 2.61
C PHE A 125 16.80 -2.90 3.56
N ALA A 126 15.58 -3.25 3.98
CA ALA A 126 14.73 -2.39 4.78
C ALA A 126 13.83 -3.23 5.69
N ARG A 127 13.00 -2.59 6.50
CA ARG A 127 12.06 -3.28 7.39
C ARG A 127 11.15 -4.25 6.61
N ALA A 128 10.75 -3.88 5.39
CA ALA A 128 9.87 -4.70 4.55
C ALA A 128 10.38 -6.13 4.27
N ASN A 129 11.70 -6.32 4.13
CA ASN A 129 12.35 -7.62 3.96
C ASN A 129 13.14 -8.06 5.19
N LEU A 130 12.85 -7.47 6.36
CA LEU A 130 13.52 -7.71 7.62
C LEU A 130 15.05 -7.63 7.47
N PHE A 131 15.50 -6.55 6.82
CA PHE A 131 16.91 -6.23 6.56
C PHE A 131 17.66 -7.34 5.82
N GLY A 132 16.99 -7.99 4.86
CA GLY A 132 17.54 -9.05 4.01
C GLY A 132 17.29 -10.47 4.51
N SER A 133 16.87 -10.67 5.75
CA SER A 133 16.58 -12.02 6.27
C SER A 133 15.37 -12.68 5.58
N ARG A 134 14.50 -11.90 4.93
CA ARG A 134 13.38 -12.38 4.10
C ARG A 134 13.45 -11.87 2.66
N PHE A 135 14.66 -11.75 2.12
CA PHE A 135 14.88 -11.15 0.81
C PHE A 135 14.09 -11.83 -0.31
N ASP A 136 14.20 -13.16 -0.44
CA ASP A 136 13.56 -13.89 -1.56
C ASP A 136 12.03 -13.83 -1.50
N ASP A 137 11.45 -14.02 -0.31
CA ASP A 137 10.01 -13.86 -0.08
C ASP A 137 9.53 -12.47 -0.49
N TYR A 138 10.26 -11.43 -0.05
CA TYR A 138 9.90 -10.05 -0.34
C TYR A 138 10.17 -9.67 -1.80
N ALA A 139 11.15 -10.29 -2.46
CA ALA A 139 11.42 -10.07 -3.87
C ALA A 139 10.22 -10.47 -4.74
N ALA A 140 9.48 -11.51 -4.32
CA ALA A 140 8.22 -11.89 -4.96
C ALA A 140 7.05 -10.97 -4.58
N GLU A 141 6.97 -10.54 -3.31
CA GLU A 141 5.96 -9.58 -2.84
C GLU A 141 6.07 -8.23 -3.57
N ALA A 142 7.29 -7.72 -3.70
CA ALA A 142 7.60 -6.40 -4.28
C ALA A 142 7.36 -6.30 -5.79
N GLN A 143 7.00 -7.40 -6.47
CA GLN A 143 6.62 -7.35 -7.88
C GLN A 143 5.23 -6.74 -8.10
N ALA A 144 4.33 -6.89 -7.12
CA ALA A 144 2.94 -6.46 -7.27
C ALA A 144 2.28 -6.15 -5.92
N PRO A 145 2.76 -5.14 -5.16
CA PRO A 145 2.06 -4.65 -3.97
C PRO A 145 0.65 -4.15 -4.35
N MET A 146 -0.21 -3.91 -3.34
CA MET A 146 -1.49 -3.25 -3.59
C MET A 146 -1.24 -1.81 -4.06
N LEU A 147 -2.03 -1.40 -5.06
CA LEU A 147 -2.02 -0.06 -5.61
C LEU A 147 -3.48 0.37 -5.72
N VAL A 148 -3.86 1.45 -5.04
CA VAL A 148 -5.22 1.99 -5.08
C VAL A 148 -5.11 3.44 -5.55
N ALA A 149 -5.69 3.72 -6.71
CA ALA A 149 -5.81 5.08 -7.23
C ALA A 149 -7.06 5.75 -6.65
N MET A 150 -6.91 6.87 -5.97
CA MET A 150 -8.05 7.69 -5.54
C MET A 150 -8.40 8.70 -6.62
N ILE A 151 -9.65 8.68 -7.04
CA ILE A 151 -10.23 9.60 -8.02
C ILE A 151 -11.13 10.56 -7.27
N GLU A 152 -10.64 11.78 -7.09
CA GLU A 152 -11.28 12.78 -6.22
C GLU A 152 -11.27 14.20 -6.80
N THR A 153 -10.92 14.33 -8.08
CA THR A 153 -10.99 15.59 -8.82
C THR A 153 -11.82 15.41 -10.10
N SER A 154 -12.34 16.52 -10.63
CA SER A 154 -13.05 16.49 -11.92
C SER A 154 -12.17 15.97 -13.04
N ALA A 155 -10.88 16.34 -13.06
CA ALA A 155 -9.92 15.85 -14.04
C ALA A 155 -9.74 14.32 -13.95
N GLY A 156 -9.64 13.77 -12.73
CA GLY A 156 -9.57 12.32 -12.54
C GLY A 156 -10.83 11.58 -12.99
N VAL A 157 -12.02 12.18 -12.81
CA VAL A 157 -13.28 11.61 -13.33
C VAL A 157 -13.32 11.64 -14.86
N GLU A 158 -12.90 12.74 -15.48
CA GLU A 158 -12.83 12.87 -16.94
C GLU A 158 -11.83 11.89 -17.55
N GLY A 159 -10.66 11.71 -16.92
CA GLY A 159 -9.62 10.77 -17.34
C GLY A 159 -9.86 9.30 -16.92
N LEU A 160 -10.93 9.01 -16.18
CA LEU A 160 -11.17 7.69 -15.58
C LEU A 160 -11.08 6.52 -16.57
N PRO A 161 -11.63 6.58 -17.80
CA PRO A 161 -11.54 5.48 -18.75
C PRO A 161 -10.11 5.07 -19.11
N GLU A 162 -9.19 6.04 -19.16
CA GLU A 162 -7.78 5.79 -19.44
C GLU A 162 -7.05 5.30 -18.18
N ILE A 163 -7.36 5.89 -17.02
CA ILE A 163 -6.78 5.52 -15.73
C ILE A 163 -7.07 4.06 -15.39
N VAL A 164 -8.31 3.60 -15.55
CA VAL A 164 -8.67 2.19 -15.27
C VAL A 164 -8.05 1.20 -16.28
N GLY A 165 -7.58 1.69 -17.43
CA GLY A 165 -6.88 0.91 -18.44
C GLY A 165 -5.39 0.71 -18.16
N VAL A 166 -4.84 1.31 -17.09
CA VAL A 166 -3.42 1.14 -16.74
C VAL A 166 -3.17 -0.29 -16.26
N ASP A 167 -2.32 -1.01 -17.00
CA ASP A 167 -1.96 -2.38 -16.66
C ASP A 167 -1.44 -2.54 -15.23
N GLY A 168 -2.03 -3.48 -14.50
CA GLY A 168 -1.64 -3.79 -13.14
C GLY A 168 -2.25 -2.89 -12.08
N LEU A 169 -3.24 -2.06 -12.42
CA LEU A 169 -4.25 -1.61 -11.47
C LEU A 169 -5.14 -2.80 -11.04
#